data_AF-A0A0Q6W9N5-F1
#
_entry.id   AF-A0A0Q6W9N5-F1
#
_cell.length_a   1.000
_cell.length_b   1.000
_cell.length_c   1.000
_cell.angle_alpha   90.00
_cell.angle_beta   90.00
_cell.angle_gamma   90.00
#
_symmetry.space_group_name_H-M   'P 1'
#
loop_
_entity.id
_entity.type
_entity.pdbx_description
1 polymer ?
#
loop_
_entity_poly.entity_id
_entity_poly.type
_entity_poly.pdbx_seq_one_letter_code
_entity_poly.pdbx_strand_id
1 'polypeptide(L)'
;MTDFGRNKLADYFRGSDFTGLESWWMALASAADIDGITELSGAGYARQEIVTSLANFAGTQGAASTLPSSGSSHATSNNNPVDFGTAGAAWGTASYVGFMDAETDGNCWFWVPIAVPVVINNTDEFAMPAGAIQLVLGITGGLSNFFSNKLIDRMFRAQPYSPPAAWEIGYTTNAPTNSTPGTEPGSGSYVRAEFAPDFTTLSSTVEPGDTGASDAGTTGLISNNVEIVWPVPTANQGNVTHFQVFDGSGGYLFWRAFDTPKTMSTGGLAPRFDPGTMEFLLT
;
A
#
# COMPACT_ATOMS: atom_id res chain seq x y z
N MET A 1 -5.76 0.54 6.75
CA MET A 1 -5.59 1.92 6.20
C MET A 1 -6.95 2.61 6.22
N THR A 2 -7.05 3.94 6.18
CA THR A 2 -8.34 4.64 6.01
C THR A 2 -8.76 4.67 4.54
N ASP A 3 -10.00 5.03 4.23
CA ASP A 3 -10.45 5.28 2.85
C ASP A 3 -9.63 6.35 2.16
N PHE A 4 -9.30 7.43 2.86
CA PHE A 4 -8.42 8.45 2.33
C PHE A 4 -7.06 7.88 1.90
N GLY A 5 -6.41 7.09 2.78
CA GLY A 5 -5.14 6.45 2.46
C GLY A 5 -5.25 5.47 1.29
N ARG A 6 -6.35 4.69 1.23
CA ARG A 6 -6.64 3.76 0.12
C ARG A 6 -6.78 4.49 -1.20
N ASN A 7 -7.46 5.63 -1.19
CA ASN A 7 -7.71 6.46 -2.36
C ASN A 7 -6.42 7.09 -2.88
N LYS A 8 -5.56 7.58 -1.98
CA LYS A 8 -4.23 8.09 -2.40
C LYS A 8 -3.32 6.98 -2.93
N LEU A 9 -3.37 5.78 -2.37
CA LEU A 9 -2.62 4.63 -2.90
C LEU A 9 -3.16 4.16 -4.26
N ALA A 10 -4.48 4.20 -4.46
CA ALA A 10 -5.10 3.91 -5.75
C ALA A 10 -4.67 4.90 -6.83
N ASP A 11 -4.73 6.21 -6.54
CA ASP A 11 -4.27 7.22 -7.48
C ASP A 11 -2.75 7.12 -7.75
N TYR A 12 -1.97 6.69 -6.75
CA TYR A 12 -0.56 6.36 -6.96
C TYR A 12 -0.36 5.24 -7.99
N PHE A 13 -1.18 4.18 -7.91
CA PHE A 13 -1.12 3.08 -8.87
C PHE A 13 -1.54 3.52 -10.27
N ARG A 14 -2.31 4.62 -10.37
CA ARG A 14 -2.81 5.22 -11.61
C ARG A 14 -1.92 6.35 -12.14
N GLY A 15 -0.66 6.40 -11.69
CA GLY A 15 0.36 7.31 -12.19
C GLY A 15 0.44 8.67 -11.50
N SER A 16 -0.37 8.91 -10.46
CA SER A 16 -0.17 10.07 -9.58
C SER A 16 0.99 9.83 -8.61
N ASP A 17 1.62 10.89 -8.10
CA ASP A 17 2.59 10.76 -7.01
C ASP A 17 1.98 11.26 -5.70
N PHE A 18 2.55 10.84 -4.57
CA PHE A 18 2.15 11.37 -3.28
C PHE A 18 2.67 12.80 -3.13
N THR A 19 1.76 13.78 -3.21
CA THR A 19 2.06 15.19 -2.99
C THR A 19 2.04 15.51 -1.49
N GLY A 20 2.97 16.36 -1.03
CA GLY A 20 2.98 16.86 0.35
C GLY A 20 3.42 15.89 1.44
N LEU A 21 3.94 14.70 1.12
CA LEU A 21 4.47 13.75 2.11
C LEU A 21 5.89 14.13 2.58
N GLU A 22 6.06 15.32 3.15
CA GLU A 22 7.33 15.75 3.76
C GLU A 22 7.44 15.25 5.21
N SER A 23 6.32 15.28 5.93
CA SER A 23 6.20 14.86 7.32
C SER A 23 4.88 14.13 7.56
N TRP A 24 4.89 13.26 8.57
CA TRP A 24 3.67 12.72 9.16
C TRP A 24 3.42 13.38 10.51
N TRP A 25 2.17 13.70 10.82
CA TRP A 25 1.77 14.25 12.10
C TRP A 25 1.08 13.16 12.93
N MET A 26 1.74 12.71 13.99
CA MET A 26 1.23 11.65 14.85
C MET A 26 0.16 12.20 15.78
N ALA A 27 -1.03 11.62 15.69
CA ALA A 27 -2.18 11.95 16.52
C ALA A 27 -2.52 10.79 17.47
N LEU A 28 -2.80 11.06 18.74
CA LEU A 28 -3.37 10.07 19.65
C LEU A 28 -4.88 10.03 19.48
N ALA A 29 -5.46 8.82 19.50
CA ALA A 29 -6.88 8.65 19.27
C ALA A 29 -7.51 7.61 20.20
N SER A 30 -8.78 7.84 20.57
CA SER A 30 -9.57 6.92 21.40
C SER A 30 -10.25 5.82 20.58
N ALA A 31 -10.52 6.09 19.31
CA ALA A 31 -11.13 5.16 18.36
C ALA A 31 -10.55 5.39 16.97
N ALA A 32 -10.60 4.36 16.12
CA ALA A 32 -10.20 4.42 14.73
C ALA A 32 -11.03 3.43 13.90
N ASP A 33 -11.33 3.79 12.66
CA ASP A 33 -12.04 2.97 11.70
C ASP A 33 -11.57 3.30 10.26
N ILE A 34 -12.33 2.87 9.26
CA ILE A 34 -11.97 3.12 7.87
C ILE A 34 -12.10 4.60 7.48
N ASP A 35 -12.93 5.37 8.18
CA ASP A 35 -13.17 6.77 7.86
C ASP A 35 -12.11 7.68 8.52
N GLY A 36 -11.50 7.25 9.62
CA GLY A 36 -10.41 7.98 10.24
C GLY A 36 -10.16 7.62 11.70
N ILE A 37 -9.86 8.66 12.49
CA ILE A 37 -9.60 8.56 13.93
C ILE A 37 -10.50 9.52 14.72
N THR A 38 -10.84 9.13 15.94
CA THR A 38 -11.35 10.06 16.96
C THR A 38 -10.17 10.57 17.76
N GLU A 39 -9.62 11.71 17.33
CA GLU A 39 -8.43 12.31 17.93
C GLU A 39 -8.70 12.83 19.36
N LEU A 40 -7.72 12.66 20.24
CA LEU A 40 -7.75 13.18 21.60
C LEU A 40 -7.60 14.72 21.62
N SER A 41 -8.00 15.32 22.73
CA SER A 41 -7.85 16.77 22.91
C SER A 41 -7.69 17.12 24.38
N GLY A 42 -7.06 18.26 24.67
CA GLY A 42 -6.90 18.79 26.01
C GLY A 42 -5.73 19.75 26.09
N ALA A 43 -5.63 20.50 27.19
CA ALA A 43 -4.52 21.42 27.38
C ALA A 43 -3.18 20.68 27.36
N GLY A 44 -2.22 21.20 26.60
CA GLY A 44 -0.90 20.60 26.41
C GLY A 44 -0.83 19.50 25.33
N TYR A 45 -1.96 19.05 24.77
CA TYR A 45 -1.95 18.10 23.66
C TYR A 45 -1.67 18.81 22.33
N ALA A 46 -0.76 18.25 21.53
CA ALA A 46 -0.54 18.60 20.14
C ALA A 46 -0.06 17.35 19.38
N ARG A 47 -0.36 17.29 18.07
CA ARG A 47 0.22 16.28 17.18
C ARG A 47 1.74 16.43 17.13
N GLN A 48 2.43 15.32 16.95
CA GLN A 48 3.89 15.31 16.87
C GLN A 48 4.36 15.13 15.43
N GLU A 49 5.15 16.08 14.94
CA GLU A 49 5.75 15.99 13.61
C GLU A 49 6.83 14.91 13.57
N ILE A 50 6.77 14.06 12.55
CA ILE A 50 7.85 13.16 12.19
C ILE A 50 8.18 13.37 10.71
N VAL A 51 9.29 14.05 10.45
CA VAL A 51 9.81 14.24 9.09
C VAL A 51 10.12 12.90 8.45
N THR A 52 9.62 12.69 7.23
CA THR A 52 9.92 11.49 6.43
C THR A 52 11.42 11.43 6.14
N SER A 53 12.09 10.40 6.64
CA SER A 53 13.54 10.25 6.46
C SER A 53 14.01 8.86 6.86
N LEU A 54 15.18 8.49 6.35
CA LEU A 54 15.89 7.29 6.80
C LEU A 54 16.21 7.32 8.31
N ALA A 55 16.37 8.51 8.89
CA ALA A 55 16.71 8.68 10.30
C ALA A 55 15.50 8.47 11.22
N ASN A 56 14.32 8.93 10.82
CA ASN A 56 13.13 8.91 11.68
C ASN A 56 12.27 7.66 11.54
N PHE A 57 12.28 7.01 10.38
CA PHE A 57 11.57 5.75 10.16
C PHE A 57 12.56 4.60 9.99
N ALA A 58 12.16 3.37 10.29
CA ALA A 58 12.95 2.15 10.14
C ALA A 58 12.78 1.53 8.74
N GLY A 59 13.84 0.95 8.20
CA GLY A 59 13.77 0.15 6.98
C GLY A 59 13.20 -1.24 7.24
N THR A 60 12.69 -1.90 6.21
CA THR A 60 12.05 -3.23 6.31
C THR A 60 12.97 -4.37 6.79
N GLN A 61 14.28 -4.14 6.86
CA GLN A 61 15.28 -5.08 7.36
C GLN A 61 15.39 -5.11 8.90
N GLY A 62 14.81 -4.15 9.60
CA GLY A 62 14.77 -4.16 11.07
C GLY A 62 14.59 -2.80 11.71
N ALA A 63 14.19 -2.82 12.99
CA ALA A 63 14.07 -1.63 13.82
C ALA A 63 15.39 -0.83 13.88
N ALA A 64 15.28 0.49 14.01
CA ALA A 64 16.41 1.43 14.00
C ALA A 64 17.21 1.48 12.68
N SER A 65 16.77 0.80 11.61
CA SER A 65 17.50 0.83 10.34
C SER A 65 17.39 2.19 9.65
N THR A 66 18.56 2.76 9.36
CA THR A 66 18.75 4.03 8.65
C THR A 66 19.24 3.86 7.21
N LEU A 67 19.18 2.64 6.67
CA LEU A 67 19.51 2.35 5.26
C LEU A 67 18.23 2.17 4.45
N PRO A 68 18.24 2.40 3.11
CA PRO A 68 17.11 2.08 2.24
C PRO A 68 16.58 0.65 2.47
N SER A 69 15.29 0.46 2.25
CA SER A 69 14.59 -0.77 2.59
C SER A 69 15.08 -1.95 1.74
N SER A 70 15.39 -3.07 2.39
CA SER A 70 15.92 -4.28 1.73
C SER A 70 15.43 -5.59 2.35
N GLY A 71 14.60 -5.52 3.40
CA GLY A 71 14.11 -6.68 4.12
C GLY A 71 12.84 -7.29 3.54
N SER A 72 12.26 -8.20 4.33
CA SER A 72 11.06 -8.98 4.01
C SER A 72 9.94 -8.81 5.05
N SER A 73 10.11 -7.93 6.03
CA SER A 73 9.10 -7.72 7.08
C SER A 73 7.85 -6.99 6.58
N HIS A 74 7.99 -6.26 5.47
CA HIS A 74 6.99 -5.31 4.95
C HIS A 74 6.58 -4.25 5.97
N ALA A 75 7.44 -4.02 6.98
CA ALA A 75 7.14 -3.17 8.11
C ALA A 75 8.09 -1.97 8.19
N THR A 76 7.56 -0.86 8.69
CA THR A 76 8.32 0.32 9.13
C THR A 76 7.92 0.68 10.56
N SER A 77 8.79 1.38 11.26
CA SER A 77 8.51 1.90 12.59
C SER A 77 9.20 3.22 12.86
N ASN A 78 8.79 3.95 13.89
CA ASN A 78 9.54 5.11 14.36
C ASN A 78 10.91 4.66 14.92
N ASN A 79 12.00 5.31 14.49
CA ASN A 79 13.36 5.04 15.02
C ASN A 79 13.63 5.78 16.33
N ASN A 80 12.96 6.90 16.54
CA ASN A 80 13.11 7.75 17.72
C ASN A 80 11.82 7.73 18.54
N PRO A 81 11.88 7.93 19.86
CA PRO A 81 10.69 8.15 20.67
C PRO A 81 9.88 9.35 20.13
N VAL A 82 8.55 9.25 20.22
CA VAL A 82 7.62 10.31 19.86
C VAL A 82 7.02 10.84 21.15
N ASP A 83 7.47 12.01 21.57
CA ASP A 83 7.10 12.63 22.84
C ASP A 83 5.92 13.59 22.65
N PHE A 84 4.79 13.32 23.30
CA PHE A 84 3.61 14.19 23.27
C PHE A 84 3.63 15.22 24.41
N GLY A 85 4.64 15.16 25.30
CA GLY A 85 4.82 16.07 26.42
C GLY A 85 3.97 15.74 27.64
N THR A 86 3.82 16.74 28.52
CA THR A 86 3.05 16.65 29.76
C THR A 86 1.63 17.18 29.55
N ALA A 87 0.65 16.39 29.97
CA ALA A 87 -0.76 16.76 29.93
C ALA A 87 -1.09 17.91 30.90
N GLY A 88 -1.64 19.01 30.38
CA GLY A 88 -2.16 20.14 31.16
C GLY A 88 -3.64 19.99 31.55
N ALA A 89 -4.30 18.94 31.05
CA ALA A 89 -5.63 18.48 31.41
C ALA A 89 -5.73 16.99 31.01
N ALA A 90 -6.78 16.27 31.45
CA ALA A 90 -7.00 14.92 30.94
C ALA A 90 -7.25 14.95 29.41
N TRP A 91 -6.53 14.12 28.66
CA TRP A 91 -6.70 14.02 27.19
C TRP A 91 -7.65 12.89 26.79
N GLY A 92 -7.84 11.90 27.68
CA GLY A 92 -8.67 10.72 27.44
C GLY A 92 -7.84 9.43 27.39
N THR A 93 -8.40 8.40 26.77
CA THR A 93 -7.72 7.11 26.58
C THR A 93 -7.10 7.02 25.19
N ALA A 94 -5.77 6.97 25.12
CA ALA A 94 -5.05 6.71 23.88
C ALA A 94 -5.10 5.21 23.56
N SER A 95 -5.83 4.86 22.50
CA SER A 95 -6.00 3.49 21.99
C SER A 95 -5.34 3.28 20.62
N TYR A 96 -5.11 4.36 19.87
CA TYR A 96 -4.54 4.33 18.52
C TYR A 96 -3.58 5.50 18.31
N VAL A 97 -2.68 5.36 17.33
CA VAL A 97 -1.89 6.44 16.75
C VAL A 97 -2.30 6.61 15.28
N GLY A 98 -2.74 7.81 14.89
CA GLY A 98 -3.05 8.17 13.51
C GLY A 98 -1.88 8.87 12.82
N PHE A 99 -1.72 8.59 11.53
CA PHE A 99 -0.77 9.24 10.62
C PHE A 99 -1.53 10.31 9.83
N MET A 100 -1.40 11.55 10.28
CA MET A 100 -2.07 12.71 9.69
C MET A 100 -1.15 13.43 8.69
N ASP A 101 -1.73 14.01 7.64
CA ASP A 101 -0.98 14.77 6.61
C ASP A 101 -0.80 16.27 6.93
N ALA A 102 -1.32 16.75 8.07
CA ALA A 102 -1.18 18.13 8.50
C ALA A 102 -1.08 18.28 10.03
N GLU A 103 -0.51 19.39 10.50
CA GLU A 103 -0.40 19.74 11.93
C GLU A 103 -1.77 19.96 12.58
N THR A 104 -2.61 20.73 11.90
CA THR A 104 -3.99 21.03 12.28
C THR A 104 -4.89 20.64 11.12
N ASP A 105 -6.10 20.16 11.42
CA ASP A 105 -7.01 19.56 10.45
C ASP A 105 -6.37 18.36 9.72
N GLY A 106 -6.47 18.27 8.40
CA GLY A 106 -5.86 17.19 7.61
C GLY A 106 -6.60 15.86 7.66
N ASN A 107 -6.07 14.90 6.92
CA ASN A 107 -6.63 13.57 6.72
C ASN A 107 -5.77 12.53 7.42
N CYS A 108 -6.43 11.55 8.04
CA CYS A 108 -5.75 10.36 8.53
C CYS A 108 -5.55 9.39 7.38
N TRP A 109 -4.31 8.96 7.10
CA TRP A 109 -4.03 7.96 6.06
C TRP A 109 -3.95 6.54 6.65
N PHE A 110 -3.25 6.43 7.78
CA PHE A 110 -3.03 5.16 8.48
C PHE A 110 -3.33 5.35 9.95
N TRP A 111 -3.68 4.27 10.62
CA TRP A 111 -3.70 4.21 12.07
C TRP A 111 -3.14 2.87 12.52
N VAL A 112 -2.54 2.87 13.70
CA VAL A 112 -2.01 1.67 14.35
C VAL A 112 -2.58 1.58 15.76
N PRO A 113 -2.98 0.40 16.23
CA PRO A 113 -3.46 0.23 17.59
C PRO A 113 -2.31 0.33 18.60
N ILE A 114 -2.56 0.97 19.73
CA ILE A 114 -1.69 0.90 20.91
C ILE A 114 -2.05 -0.41 21.63
N ALA A 115 -1.09 -1.33 21.72
CA ALA A 115 -1.33 -2.69 22.22
C ALA A 115 -1.99 -2.74 23.61
N VAL A 116 -1.66 -1.77 24.47
CA VAL A 116 -2.32 -1.54 25.75
C VAL A 116 -2.76 -0.10 25.80
N PRO A 117 -4.07 0.20 25.68
CA PRO A 117 -4.57 1.57 25.75
C PRO A 117 -4.17 2.25 27.07
N VAL A 118 -3.88 3.55 26.99
CA VAL A 118 -3.36 4.34 28.12
C VAL A 118 -4.30 5.49 28.42
N VAL A 119 -4.76 5.60 29.67
CA VAL A 119 -5.51 6.77 30.14
C VAL A 119 -4.51 7.86 30.49
N ILE A 120 -4.63 9.03 29.88
CA ILE A 120 -3.76 10.18 30.09
C ILE A 120 -4.53 11.26 30.86
N ASN A 121 -4.19 11.42 32.13
CA ASN A 121 -4.77 12.39 33.05
C ASN A 121 -3.94 13.67 33.09
N ASN A 122 -4.48 14.69 33.75
CA ASN A 122 -3.71 15.90 34.02
C ASN A 122 -2.39 15.56 34.73
N THR A 123 -1.30 16.22 34.33
CA THR A 123 0.09 16.05 34.79
C THR A 123 0.80 14.76 34.35
N ASP A 124 0.12 13.85 33.65
CA ASP A 124 0.79 12.67 33.09
C ASP A 124 1.71 13.09 31.94
N GLU A 125 2.89 12.47 31.85
CA GLU A 125 3.77 12.55 30.67
C GLU A 125 3.48 11.34 29.77
N PHE A 126 3.44 11.57 28.45
CA PHE A 126 3.20 10.49 27.50
C PHE A 126 4.14 10.54 26.30
N ALA A 127 4.83 9.44 26.05
CA ALA A 127 5.66 9.25 24.87
C ALA A 127 5.53 7.83 24.34
N MET A 128 5.50 7.69 23.01
CA MET A 128 5.61 6.40 22.34
C MET A 128 7.09 6.06 22.19
N PRO A 129 7.59 4.93 22.72
CA PRO A 129 9.01 4.59 22.59
C PRO A 129 9.38 4.29 21.13
N ALA A 130 10.69 4.31 20.84
CA ALA A 130 11.21 3.87 19.55
C ALA A 130 10.71 2.46 19.22
N GLY A 131 10.26 2.24 17.99
CA GLY A 131 9.73 0.97 17.50
C GLY A 131 8.29 0.66 17.91
N ALA A 132 7.64 1.50 18.72
CA ALA A 132 6.27 1.23 19.20
C ALA A 132 5.19 1.52 18.15
N ILE A 133 5.44 2.46 17.24
CA ILE A 133 4.54 2.78 16.14
C ILE A 133 4.99 1.93 14.95
N GLN A 134 4.35 0.77 14.75
CA GLN A 134 4.70 -0.16 13.68
C GLN A 134 3.57 -0.25 12.66
N LEU A 135 3.90 0.02 11.39
CA LEU A 135 3.00 -0.15 10.25
C LEU A 135 3.51 -1.31 9.39
N VAL A 136 2.60 -2.18 8.94
CA VAL A 136 2.89 -3.24 7.96
C VAL A 136 2.10 -2.94 6.70
N LEU A 137 2.77 -2.87 5.54
CA LEU A 137 2.10 -2.75 4.25
C LEU A 137 1.70 -4.12 3.73
N GLY A 138 0.49 -4.20 3.16
CA GLY A 138 0.00 -5.40 2.49
C GLY A 138 -1.01 -5.04 1.41
N ILE A 139 -1.19 -5.97 0.46
CA ILE A 139 -2.27 -5.91 -0.54
C ILE A 139 -2.85 -7.33 -0.66
N THR A 140 -4.18 -7.45 -0.71
CA THR A 140 -4.93 -8.73 -0.62
C THR A 140 -4.69 -9.69 -1.79
N GLY A 141 -3.73 -10.59 -1.66
CA GLY A 141 -3.37 -11.55 -2.72
C GLY A 141 -1.89 -11.52 -3.08
N GLY A 142 -1.11 -10.68 -2.40
CA GLY A 142 0.35 -10.71 -2.44
C GLY A 142 0.95 -9.37 -2.83
N LEU A 143 2.03 -9.00 -2.13
CA LEU A 143 2.88 -7.84 -2.39
C LEU A 143 4.33 -8.32 -2.33
N SER A 144 5.15 -7.95 -3.30
CA SER A 144 6.54 -8.41 -3.29
C SER A 144 7.37 -7.65 -2.24
N ASN A 145 8.48 -8.24 -1.80
CA ASN A 145 9.47 -7.55 -0.98
C ASN A 145 9.99 -6.31 -1.71
N PHE A 146 10.20 -6.40 -3.04
CA PHE A 146 10.66 -5.27 -3.84
C PHE A 146 9.69 -4.09 -3.73
N PHE A 147 8.41 -4.30 -4.00
CA PHE A 147 7.44 -3.21 -4.06
C PHE A 147 7.06 -2.71 -2.67
N SER A 148 6.97 -3.60 -1.68
CA SER A 148 6.84 -3.20 -0.26
C SER A 148 7.98 -2.28 0.17
N ASN A 149 9.23 -2.64 -0.16
CA ASN A 149 10.40 -1.81 0.15
C ASN A 149 10.30 -0.45 -0.54
N LYS A 150 9.93 -0.40 -1.83
CA LYS A 150 9.78 0.83 -2.60
C LYS A 150 8.67 1.74 -2.07
N LEU A 151 7.50 1.19 -1.72
CA LEU A 151 6.39 1.96 -1.15
C LEU A 151 6.74 2.53 0.23
N ILE A 152 7.35 1.73 1.11
CA ILE A 152 7.79 2.21 2.43
C ILE A 152 8.85 3.30 2.29
N ASP A 153 9.81 3.09 1.40
CA ASP A 153 10.86 4.04 1.09
C ASP A 153 10.28 5.37 0.57
N ARG A 154 9.27 5.30 -0.31
CA ARG A 154 8.59 6.47 -0.88
C ARG A 154 7.73 7.23 0.13
N MET A 155 6.98 6.54 0.98
CA MET A 155 5.96 7.12 1.85
C MET A 155 6.50 7.59 3.20
N PHE A 156 7.56 6.97 3.70
CA PHE A 156 8.05 7.23 5.07
C PHE A 156 9.51 7.67 5.12
N ARG A 157 10.31 7.40 4.08
CA ARG A 157 11.77 7.47 4.18
C ARG A 157 12.42 8.46 3.21
N ALA A 158 11.60 9.30 2.56
CA ALA A 158 12.02 10.31 1.58
C ALA A 158 12.96 9.75 0.49
N GLN A 159 12.74 8.50 0.09
CA GLN A 159 13.48 7.88 -1.00
C GLN A 159 12.66 7.96 -2.30
N PRO A 160 13.29 8.26 -3.43
CA PRO A 160 12.57 8.40 -4.69
C PRO A 160 12.09 7.04 -5.20
N TYR A 161 10.80 6.99 -5.54
CA TYR A 161 10.22 5.92 -6.34
C TYR A 161 8.94 6.46 -6.99
N SER A 162 8.98 6.61 -8.31
CA SER A 162 7.83 7.06 -9.09
C SER A 162 6.96 5.86 -9.46
N PRO A 163 5.63 6.03 -9.54
CA PRO A 163 4.77 4.96 -10.00
C PRO A 163 5.19 4.52 -11.42
N PRO A 164 5.26 3.20 -11.69
CA PRO A 164 5.66 2.71 -13.01
C PRO A 164 4.68 3.14 -14.10
N ALA A 165 5.18 3.76 -15.18
CA ALA A 165 4.36 4.19 -16.32
C ALA A 165 3.91 3.04 -17.23
N ALA A 166 4.50 1.86 -17.06
CA ALA A 166 4.14 0.64 -17.77
C ALA A 166 4.17 -0.54 -16.80
N TRP A 167 3.15 -1.37 -16.89
CA TRP A 167 3.08 -2.68 -16.26
C TRP A 167 3.30 -3.76 -17.32
N GLU A 168 4.05 -4.78 -16.94
CA GLU A 168 4.11 -6.05 -17.66
C GLU A 168 3.39 -7.11 -16.86
N ILE A 169 2.32 -7.67 -17.42
CA ILE A 169 1.44 -8.61 -16.74
C ILE A 169 1.70 -10.03 -17.28
N GLY A 170 2.16 -10.89 -16.39
CA GLY A 170 2.36 -12.31 -16.64
C GLY A 170 1.28 -13.16 -15.98
N TYR A 171 1.11 -14.40 -16.45
CA TYR A 171 0.31 -15.43 -15.78
C TYR A 171 1.19 -16.62 -15.46
N THR A 172 0.91 -17.28 -14.34
CA THR A 172 1.82 -18.30 -13.78
C THR A 172 1.11 -19.61 -13.48
N THR A 173 1.87 -20.69 -13.55
CA THR A 173 1.41 -22.06 -13.31
C THR A 173 1.53 -22.51 -11.85
N ASN A 174 2.13 -21.68 -11.00
CA ASN A 174 2.23 -21.87 -9.56
C ASN A 174 2.01 -20.53 -8.84
N ALA A 175 1.80 -20.62 -7.53
CA ALA A 175 1.67 -19.46 -6.65
C ALA A 175 3.02 -18.73 -6.53
N PRO A 176 3.06 -17.41 -6.82
CA PRO A 176 4.20 -16.59 -6.47
C PRO A 176 4.36 -16.40 -4.95
N THR A 177 5.52 -15.88 -4.54
CA THR A 177 5.83 -15.54 -3.14
C THR A 177 6.36 -14.10 -3.07
N ASN A 178 6.45 -13.53 -1.85
CA ASN A 178 6.95 -12.17 -1.68
C ASN A 178 8.36 -11.96 -2.26
N SER A 179 9.22 -12.98 -2.30
CA SER A 179 10.59 -12.88 -2.82
C SER A 179 10.75 -13.38 -4.26
N THR A 180 9.80 -14.15 -4.78
CA THR A 180 10.01 -14.93 -5.99
C THR A 180 8.74 -14.94 -6.84
N PRO A 181 8.79 -14.39 -8.07
CA PRO A 181 7.70 -14.51 -9.03
C PRO A 181 7.34 -15.97 -9.32
N GLY A 182 6.11 -16.20 -9.77
CA GLY A 182 5.68 -17.52 -10.22
C GLY A 182 6.29 -17.89 -11.57
N THR A 183 6.16 -19.17 -11.93
CA THR A 183 6.64 -19.74 -13.18
C THR A 183 5.71 -19.39 -14.33
N GLU A 184 6.20 -18.51 -15.21
CA GLU A 184 5.58 -18.15 -16.48
C GLU A 184 5.77 -19.28 -17.53
N PRO A 185 4.86 -19.41 -18.52
CA PRO A 185 5.05 -20.33 -19.62
C PRO A 185 6.29 -19.98 -20.45
N GLY A 186 7.16 -20.95 -20.72
CA GLY A 186 8.34 -20.76 -21.56
C GLY A 186 8.12 -21.07 -23.06
N SER A 187 6.88 -21.22 -23.51
CA SER A 187 6.54 -21.75 -24.83
C SER A 187 5.24 -21.19 -25.40
N GLY A 188 4.98 -21.49 -26.68
CA GLY A 188 3.66 -21.27 -27.28
C GLY A 188 3.30 -19.82 -27.55
N SER A 189 4.26 -19.00 -27.99
CA SER A 189 4.09 -17.55 -28.24
C SER A 189 3.78 -16.71 -27.00
N TYR A 190 3.99 -17.24 -25.80
CA TYR A 190 3.82 -16.49 -24.56
C TYR A 190 4.78 -15.30 -24.49
N VAL A 191 4.24 -14.14 -24.16
CA VAL A 191 4.93 -12.92 -23.73
C VAL A 191 4.05 -12.24 -22.69
N ARG A 192 4.61 -11.37 -21.84
CA ARG A 192 3.79 -10.57 -20.91
C ARG A 192 2.91 -9.59 -21.69
N ALA A 193 1.72 -9.28 -21.15
CA ALA A 193 0.88 -8.23 -21.70
C ALA A 193 1.33 -6.87 -21.16
N GLU A 194 1.47 -5.90 -22.04
CA GLU A 194 1.75 -4.52 -21.66
C GLU A 194 0.46 -3.82 -21.23
N PHE A 195 0.56 -2.99 -20.20
CA PHE A 195 -0.55 -2.22 -19.68
C PHE A 195 -0.02 -0.90 -19.14
N ALA A 196 -0.52 0.25 -19.61
CA ALA A 196 -0.15 1.55 -19.07
C ALA A 196 -1.10 1.88 -17.91
N PRO A 197 -0.67 1.87 -16.64
CA PRO A 197 -1.56 2.12 -15.51
C PRO A 197 -1.79 3.63 -15.32
N ASP A 198 -2.90 4.14 -15.81
CA ASP A 198 -3.26 5.55 -15.71
C ASP A 198 -4.73 5.75 -15.33
N PHE A 199 -5.14 7.00 -15.19
CA PHE A 199 -6.51 7.36 -14.81
C PHE A 199 -7.56 6.87 -15.81
N THR A 200 -7.20 6.60 -17.06
CA THR A 200 -8.11 6.13 -18.10
C THR A 200 -8.19 4.61 -18.18
N THR A 201 -7.07 3.92 -17.96
CA THR A 201 -6.96 2.46 -18.11
C THR A 201 -7.19 1.69 -16.81
N LEU A 202 -7.04 2.32 -15.66
CA LEU A 202 -7.39 1.77 -14.34
C LEU A 202 -8.49 2.61 -13.70
N SER A 203 -9.53 1.94 -13.20
CA SER A 203 -10.63 2.56 -12.50
C SER A 203 -10.18 3.22 -11.21
N SER A 204 -10.89 4.27 -10.78
CA SER A 204 -10.80 4.78 -9.42
C SER A 204 -11.44 3.81 -8.42
N THR A 205 -11.36 4.15 -7.13
CA THR A 205 -12.04 3.43 -6.04
C THR A 205 -13.52 3.77 -5.90
N VAL A 206 -14.04 4.73 -6.69
CA VAL A 206 -15.44 5.16 -6.65
C VAL A 206 -16.34 4.12 -7.29
N GLU A 207 -16.05 3.74 -8.54
CA GLU A 207 -16.76 2.68 -9.26
C GLU A 207 -15.91 2.12 -10.42
N PRO A 208 -16.16 0.86 -10.86
CA PRO A 208 -15.52 0.30 -12.05
C PRO A 208 -15.78 1.15 -13.29
N GLY A 209 -14.76 1.41 -14.10
CA GLY A 209 -14.87 2.28 -15.27
C GLY A 209 -14.61 3.77 -15.01
N ASP A 210 -14.61 4.22 -13.75
CA ASP A 210 -14.40 5.65 -13.44
C ASP A 210 -12.97 6.09 -13.76
N THR A 211 -12.85 7.27 -14.37
CA THR A 211 -11.57 7.85 -14.78
C THR A 211 -11.19 9.10 -13.97
N GLY A 212 -12.02 9.50 -13.00
CA GLY A 212 -11.73 10.57 -12.05
C GLY A 212 -10.69 10.18 -10.99
N ALA A 213 -10.36 11.12 -10.11
CA ALA A 213 -9.56 10.84 -8.92
C ALA A 213 -10.33 10.01 -7.90
N SER A 214 -9.62 9.26 -7.06
CA SER A 214 -10.21 8.31 -6.11
C SER A 214 -10.86 8.97 -4.89
N ASP A 215 -11.24 10.25 -4.92
CA ASP A 215 -11.48 11.08 -3.73
C ASP A 215 -12.71 10.71 -2.85
N ALA A 216 -13.57 9.80 -3.30
CA ALA A 216 -14.80 9.41 -2.58
C ALA A 216 -15.06 7.90 -2.50
N GLY A 217 -14.10 7.06 -2.93
CA GLY A 217 -14.28 5.62 -2.90
C GLY A 217 -14.15 5.04 -1.49
N THR A 218 -14.96 4.03 -1.19
CA THR A 218 -15.01 3.35 0.13
C THR A 218 -14.67 1.86 0.06
N THR A 219 -14.45 1.35 -1.15
CA THR A 219 -14.17 -0.07 -1.37
C THR A 219 -12.67 -0.34 -1.34
N GLY A 220 -11.84 0.61 -1.78
CA GLY A 220 -10.43 0.39 -2.09
C GLY A 220 -10.20 -0.51 -3.31
N LEU A 221 -11.23 -0.78 -4.11
CA LEU A 221 -11.16 -1.62 -5.29
C LEU A 221 -10.80 -0.80 -6.52
N ILE A 222 -9.78 -1.19 -7.27
CA ILE A 222 -9.50 -0.68 -8.62
C ILE A 222 -9.51 -1.85 -9.62
N SER A 223 -9.81 -1.56 -10.88
CA SER A 223 -9.94 -2.57 -11.94
C SER A 223 -9.48 -2.04 -13.29
N ASN A 224 -9.18 -2.92 -14.24
CA ASN A 224 -8.84 -2.51 -15.61
C ASN A 224 -10.07 -1.94 -16.34
N ASN A 225 -9.98 -0.73 -16.90
CA ASN A 225 -11.02 -0.13 -17.75
C ASN A 225 -10.91 -0.57 -19.22
N VAL A 226 -9.78 -1.15 -19.60
CA VAL A 226 -9.49 -1.59 -20.96
C VAL A 226 -9.21 -3.09 -21.00
N GLU A 227 -9.49 -3.73 -22.13
CA GLU A 227 -9.13 -5.13 -22.35
C GLU A 227 -7.61 -5.30 -22.30
N ILE A 228 -7.15 -6.34 -21.62
CA ILE A 228 -5.75 -6.76 -21.56
C ILE A 228 -5.67 -8.12 -22.24
N VAL A 229 -4.92 -8.23 -23.33
CA VAL A 229 -4.91 -9.44 -24.16
C VAL A 229 -3.49 -9.94 -24.40
N TRP A 230 -3.35 -11.26 -24.37
CA TRP A 230 -2.12 -11.98 -24.68
C TRP A 230 -2.24 -12.65 -26.06
N PRO A 231 -1.12 -13.02 -26.71
CA PRO A 231 -1.17 -13.80 -27.94
C PRO A 231 -1.90 -15.13 -27.79
N VAL A 232 -2.54 -15.58 -28.87
CA VAL A 232 -3.14 -16.92 -28.95
C VAL A 232 -2.06 -17.99 -28.70
N PRO A 233 -2.29 -18.95 -27.78
CA PRO A 233 -1.30 -20.00 -27.50
C PRO A 233 -1.01 -20.86 -28.74
N THR A 234 0.26 -20.96 -29.13
CA THR A 234 0.72 -21.85 -30.22
C THR A 234 1.24 -23.21 -29.72
N ALA A 235 1.31 -23.38 -28.40
CA ALA A 235 1.58 -24.64 -27.71
C ALA A 235 0.78 -24.68 -26.40
N ASN A 236 0.70 -25.84 -25.75
CA ASN A 236 0.14 -25.93 -24.40
C ASN A 236 1.03 -25.15 -23.42
N GLN A 237 0.42 -24.28 -22.61
CA GLN A 237 1.09 -23.39 -21.66
C GLN A 237 0.81 -23.76 -20.19
N GLY A 238 0.03 -24.82 -19.96
CA GLY A 238 -0.24 -25.37 -18.63
C GLY A 238 -1.51 -24.83 -17.97
N ASN A 239 -1.69 -25.16 -16.69
CA ASN A 239 -2.79 -24.68 -15.86
C ASN A 239 -2.36 -23.41 -15.13
N VAL A 240 -2.91 -22.26 -15.53
CA VAL A 240 -2.59 -20.96 -14.94
C VAL A 240 -3.45 -20.71 -13.71
N THR A 241 -2.82 -20.30 -12.62
CA THR A 241 -3.45 -20.16 -11.30
C THR A 241 -3.38 -18.74 -10.76
N HIS A 242 -2.44 -17.93 -11.25
CA HIS A 242 -2.23 -16.56 -10.80
C HIS A 242 -1.87 -15.67 -11.99
N PHE A 243 -2.03 -14.36 -11.80
CA PHE A 243 -1.33 -13.36 -12.57
C PHE A 243 -0.36 -12.57 -11.68
N GLN A 244 0.67 -12.01 -12.29
CA GLN A 244 1.71 -11.24 -11.62
C GLN A 244 2.08 -10.01 -12.44
N VAL A 245 2.47 -8.93 -11.76
CA VAL A 245 2.73 -7.63 -12.39
C VAL A 245 4.16 -7.18 -12.12
N PHE A 246 4.81 -6.65 -13.15
CA PHE A 246 6.13 -6.03 -13.08
C PHE A 246 6.08 -4.57 -13.51
N ASP A 247 7.06 -3.76 -13.10
CA ASP A 247 7.17 -2.32 -13.33
C ASP A 247 7.66 -1.89 -14.74
N GLY A 248 7.70 -2.82 -15.71
CA GLY A 248 8.24 -2.57 -17.05
C GLY A 248 9.77 -2.44 -17.12
N SER A 249 10.47 -2.43 -15.98
CA SER A 249 11.94 -2.48 -15.87
C SER A 249 12.43 -3.78 -15.21
N GLY A 250 11.51 -4.69 -14.88
CA GLY A 250 11.78 -6.01 -14.28
C GLY A 250 11.57 -6.07 -12.76
N GLY A 251 11.21 -4.98 -12.10
CA GLY A 251 10.82 -4.94 -10.70
C GLY A 251 9.49 -5.65 -10.48
N TYR A 252 9.50 -6.69 -9.63
CA TYR A 252 8.31 -7.47 -9.33
C TYR A 252 7.39 -6.70 -8.37
N LEU A 253 6.12 -6.47 -8.73
CA LEU A 253 5.22 -5.62 -7.95
C LEU A 253 4.31 -6.43 -7.00
N PHE A 254 3.33 -7.11 -7.56
CA PHE A 254 2.32 -7.86 -6.83
C PHE A 254 1.77 -8.98 -7.72
N TRP A 255 0.94 -9.83 -7.13
CA TRP A 255 0.25 -10.92 -7.82
C TRP A 255 -1.13 -11.12 -7.22
N ARG A 256 -1.97 -11.88 -7.91
CA ARG A 256 -3.27 -12.34 -7.43
C ARG A 256 -3.53 -13.75 -7.95
N ALA A 257 -4.25 -14.54 -7.17
CA ALA A 257 -4.81 -15.79 -7.65
C ALA A 257 -6.00 -15.51 -8.59
N PHE A 258 -6.21 -16.39 -9.55
CA PHE A 258 -7.49 -16.48 -10.24
C PHE A 258 -8.48 -17.22 -9.34
N ASP A 259 -9.74 -16.76 -9.31
CA ASP A 259 -10.81 -17.48 -8.61
C ASP A 259 -10.99 -18.90 -9.15
N THR A 260 -10.77 -19.07 -10.45
CA THR A 260 -10.78 -20.36 -11.13
C THR A 260 -9.53 -20.50 -12.01
N PRO A 261 -8.64 -21.46 -11.71
CA PRO A 261 -7.51 -21.77 -12.58
C PRO A 261 -7.96 -22.14 -14.00
N LYS A 262 -7.15 -21.79 -15.00
CA LYS A 262 -7.48 -21.97 -16.41
C LYS A 262 -6.41 -22.78 -17.13
N THR A 263 -6.81 -23.79 -17.88
CA THR A 263 -5.86 -24.53 -18.74
C THR A 263 -5.70 -23.83 -20.08
N MET A 264 -4.45 -23.52 -20.42
CA MET A 264 -4.07 -22.81 -21.63
C MET A 264 -3.55 -23.82 -22.67
N SER A 265 -4.39 -24.09 -23.66
CA SER A 265 -4.16 -25.11 -24.69
C SER A 265 -3.85 -24.48 -26.04
N THR A 266 -3.07 -25.18 -26.87
CA THR A 266 -2.77 -24.76 -28.25
C THR A 266 -4.04 -24.44 -29.04
N GLY A 267 -4.06 -23.28 -29.71
CA GLY A 267 -5.19 -22.84 -30.53
C GLY A 267 -6.46 -22.48 -29.75
N GLY A 268 -6.39 -22.42 -28.41
CA GLY A 268 -7.46 -21.91 -27.57
C GLY A 268 -7.70 -20.41 -27.77
N LEU A 269 -8.75 -19.89 -27.12
CA LEU A 269 -8.98 -18.44 -27.10
C LEU A 269 -7.78 -17.71 -26.50
N ALA A 270 -7.48 -16.52 -27.04
CA ALA A 270 -6.47 -15.64 -26.48
C ALA A 270 -6.74 -15.42 -24.98
N PRO A 271 -5.75 -15.62 -24.10
CA PRO A 271 -5.84 -15.19 -22.72
C PRO A 271 -6.14 -13.70 -22.70
N ARG A 272 -7.07 -13.29 -21.83
CA ARG A 272 -7.42 -11.88 -21.67
C ARG A 272 -8.08 -11.60 -20.32
N PHE A 273 -8.01 -10.34 -19.91
CA PHE A 273 -8.93 -9.72 -18.99
C PHE A 273 -9.85 -8.80 -19.78
N ASP A 274 -11.16 -9.05 -19.71
CA ASP A 274 -12.15 -8.08 -20.15
C ASP A 274 -12.17 -6.88 -19.17
N PRO A 275 -12.67 -5.69 -19.55
CA PRO A 275 -12.81 -4.57 -18.62
C PRO A 275 -13.54 -4.97 -17.32
N GLY A 276 -12.99 -4.55 -16.19
CA GLY A 276 -13.51 -4.81 -14.84
C GLY A 276 -13.16 -6.18 -14.25
N THR A 277 -12.36 -7.01 -14.94
CA THR A 277 -12.10 -8.40 -14.48
C THR A 277 -10.73 -8.61 -13.83
N MET A 278 -9.78 -7.69 -14.05
CA MET A 278 -8.53 -7.62 -13.30
C MET A 278 -8.70 -6.67 -12.13
N GLU A 279 -9.05 -7.21 -10.96
CA GLU A 279 -9.39 -6.44 -9.76
C GLU A 279 -8.27 -6.43 -8.71
N PHE A 280 -8.13 -5.30 -8.01
CA PHE A 280 -7.21 -5.13 -6.89
C PHE A 280 -7.91 -4.45 -5.73
N LEU A 281 -7.86 -5.12 -4.57
CA LEU A 281 -8.34 -4.57 -3.31
C LEU A 281 -7.15 -4.05 -2.48
N LEU A 282 -7.16 -2.75 -2.20
CA LEU A 282 -6.27 -2.08 -1.25
C LEU A 282 -6.86 -2.16 0.16
N THR A 283 -6.05 -2.53 1.16
CA THR A 283 -6.48 -2.80 2.55
C THR A 283 -5.56 -2.15 3.57
#